data_AF-X1MUY6-F1
#
_entry.id   AF-X1MUY6-F1
#
_cell.length_a   1.000
_cell.length_b   1.000
_cell.length_c   1.000
_cell.angle_alpha   90.00
_cell.angle_beta   90.00
_cell.angle_gamma   90.00
#
_symmetry.space_group_name_H-M   'P 1'
#
loop_
_entity.id
_entity.type
_entity.pdbx_description
1 polymer ?
#
loop_
_entity_poly.entity_id
_entity_poly.type
_entity_poly.pdbx_seq_one_letter_code
_entity_poly.pdbx_strand_id
1 'polypeptide(L)' 'HKDFLVFIEVRTKKSLEFGSPEESITLTKRERLRATASRYRQTHNDLPLLWRIDVVAVELNQKGKLSRIELIENAVGDA' A
#
# COMPACT_ATOMS: atom_id res chain seq x y z
N HIS A 1 16.06 -6.83 1.91
CA HIS A 1 14.62 -7.15 1.77
C HIS A 1 14.25 -8.61 2.08
N LYS A 2 15.17 -9.50 2.50
CA LYS A 2 14.80 -10.88 2.89
C LYS A 2 14.09 -10.98 4.25
N ASP A 3 14.07 -9.89 5.01
CA ASP A 3 13.60 -9.88 6.40
C ASP A 3 12.12 -9.51 6.57
N PHE A 4 11.48 -8.98 5.51
CA PHE A 4 10.10 -8.47 5.57
C PHE A 4 9.18 -9.16 4.57
N LEU A 5 7.98 -9.53 5.02
CA LEU A 5 6.83 -9.76 4.17
C LEU A 5 6.14 -8.42 3.87
N VAL A 6 6.14 -7.99 2.61
CA VAL A 6 5.56 -6.71 2.21
C VAL A 6 4.24 -6.93 1.49
N PHE A 7 3.16 -6.37 2.03
CA PHE A 7 1.87 -6.26 1.35
C PHE A 7 1.81 -4.93 0.61
N ILE A 8 1.50 -4.93 -0.68
CA ILE A 8 1.49 -3.71 -1.49
C ILE A 8 0.07 -3.38 -1.95
N GLU A 9 -0.43 -2.21 -1.59
CA GLU A 9 -1.60 -1.60 -2.22
C GLU A 9 -1.15 -0.65 -3.33
N VAL A 10 -1.54 -0.91 -4.57
CA VAL A 10 -1.22 -0.04 -5.71
C VAL A 10 -2.36 0.93 -5.95
N ARG A 11 -2.06 2.23 -6.04
CA ARG A 11 -3.04 3.28 -6.28
C ARG A 11 -2.66 4.11 -7.50
N THR A 12 -3.53 4.08 -8.50
CA THR A 12 -3.38 4.92 -9.70
C THR A 12 -4.29 6.14 -9.62
N LYS A 13 -3.75 7.35 -9.83
CA LYS A 13 -4.51 8.60 -9.93
C LYS A 13 -4.23 9.29 -11.28
N LYS A 14 -5.25 9.93 -11.86
CA LYS A 14 -5.15 10.70 -13.12
C LYS A 14 -5.08 12.23 -12.91
N SER A 15 -5.24 12.69 -11.67
CA SER A 15 -5.09 14.11 -11.28
C SER A 15 -4.58 14.21 -9.84
N LEU A 16 -3.91 15.33 -9.54
CA LEU A 16 -3.43 15.69 -8.20
C LEU A 16 -4.53 16.30 -7.31
N GLU A 17 -5.77 16.42 -7.80
CA GLU A 17 -6.87 17.11 -7.11
C GLU A 17 -7.40 16.36 -5.88
N PHE A 18 -6.93 15.15 -5.62
CA PHE A 18 -7.40 14.30 -4.53
C PHE A 18 -6.27 13.89 -3.59
N GLY A 19 -5.58 14.86 -2.99
CA GLY A 19 -4.70 14.65 -1.83
C GLY A 19 -3.51 13.69 -2.02
N SER A 20 -2.71 13.52 -0.97
CA SER A 20 -1.60 12.57 -0.98
C SER A 20 -2.11 11.12 -1.11
N PRO A 21 -1.27 10.18 -1.55
CA PRO A 21 -1.64 8.77 -1.55
C PRO A 21 -2.02 8.27 -0.15
N GLU A 22 -1.40 8.80 0.91
CA GLU A 22 -1.70 8.46 2.31
C GLU A 22 -3.08 8.94 2.73
N GLU A 23 -3.49 10.15 2.30
CA GLU A 23 -4.85 10.69 2.51
C GLU A 23 -5.91 9.83 1.82
N SER A 24 -5.54 9.11 0.75
CA SER A 24 -6.45 8.20 0.04
C SER A 24 -6.63 6.82 0.69
N ILE A 25 -5.83 6.50 1.72
CA ILE A 25 -6.00 5.30 2.53
C ILE A 25 -6.86 5.65 3.74
N THR A 26 -8.18 5.61 3.52
CA THR A 26 -9.16 5.82 4.59
C THR A 26 -8.97 4.83 5.73
N LEU A 27 -9.44 5.18 6.94
CA LEU A 27 -9.41 4.27 8.10
C LEU A 27 -10.01 2.89 7.77
N THR A 28 -11.15 2.85 7.10
CA THR A 28 -11.77 1.59 6.66
C THR A 28 -10.88 0.79 5.71
N LYS A 29 -10.14 1.45 4.83
CA LYS A 29 -9.20 0.79 3.92
C LYS A 29 -8.01 0.24 4.71
N ARG A 30 -7.49 0.98 5.69
CA ARG A 30 -6.41 0.52 6.59
C ARG A 30 -6.82 -0.76 7.32
N GLU A 31 -8.00 -0.80 7.94
CA GLU A 31 -8.48 -1.99 8.65
C GLU A 31 -8.63 -3.20 7.73
N ARG A 32 -9.16 -3.02 6.51
CA ARG A 32 -9.26 -4.10 5.52
C ARG A 32 -7.90 -4.63 5.09
N LEU A 33 -6.92 -3.75 4.89
CA LEU A 33 -5.56 -4.14 4.52
C LEU A 33 -4.90 -4.92 5.67
N ARG A 34 -5.04 -4.46 6.92
CA ARG A 34 -4.57 -5.17 8.12
C ARG A 34 -5.22 -6.54 8.27
N ALA A 35 -6.53 -6.64 8.14
CA ALA A 35 -7.25 -7.91 8.22
C ALA A 35 -6.81 -8.89 7.13
N THR A 36 -6.59 -8.38 5.91
CA THR A 36 -6.09 -9.18 4.78
C THR A 36 -4.68 -9.70 5.03
N ALA A 37 -3.77 -8.83 5.46
CA ALA A 37 -2.39 -9.18 5.81
C ALA A 37 -2.34 -10.21 6.95
N SER A 38 -3.13 -9.98 8.00
CA SER A 38 -3.25 -10.90 9.14
C SER A 38 -3.76 -12.27 8.72
N ARG A 39 -4.82 -12.32 7.90
CA ARG A 39 -5.35 -13.59 7.39
C ARG A 39 -4.34 -14.33 6.53
N TYR A 40 -3.65 -13.63 5.63
CA TYR A 40 -2.60 -14.25 4.81
C TYR A 40 -1.50 -14.87 5.68
N ARG A 41 -1.04 -14.16 6.71
CA ARG A 41 -0.02 -14.66 7.65
C ARG A 41 -0.49 -15.86 8.45
N GLN A 42 -1.77 -15.91 8.83
CA GLN A 42 -2.33 -17.04 9.59
C GLN A 42 -2.51 -18.30 8.74
N THR A 43 -2.68 -18.16 7.43
CA THR A 43 -2.94 -19.30 6.53
C THR A 43 -1.70 -19.82 5.81
N HIS A 44 -0.54 -19.21 6.00
CA HIS A 44 0.71 -19.59 5.33
C HIS A 44 1.85 -19.70 6.36
N ASN A 45 2.60 -20.80 6.28
CA ASN A 45 3.76 -21.05 7.14
C ASN A 45 5.05 -20.51 6.50
N ASP A 46 6.14 -20.48 7.27
CA ASP A 46 7.50 -20.11 6.80
C ASP A 46 7.62 -18.72 6.19
N LEU A 47 6.78 -17.79 6.63
CA LEU A 47 6.85 -16.38 6.26
C LEU A 47 7.81 -15.60 7.16
N PRO A 48 8.42 -14.50 6.66
CA PRO A 48 9.17 -13.58 7.50
C PRO A 48 8.36 -13.08 8.71
N LEU A 49 9.04 -12.94 9.86
CA LEU A 49 8.41 -12.46 11.09
C LEU A 49 7.98 -10.99 10.98
N LEU A 50 8.86 -10.16 10.39
CA LEU A 50 8.58 -8.76 10.14
C LEU A 50 7.71 -8.64 8.90
N TRP A 51 6.74 -7.74 8.96
CA TRP A 51 5.86 -7.47 7.84
C TRP A 51 5.46 -6.00 7.86
N ARG A 52 5.10 -5.48 6.70
CA ARG A 52 4.60 -4.11 6.55
C ARG A 52 3.63 -4.01 5.39
N ILE A 53 2.87 -2.92 5.36
CA ILE A 53 1.99 -2.59 4.25
C ILE A 53 2.51 -1.31 3.61
N ASP A 54 2.93 -1.44 2.36
CA ASP A 54 3.43 -0.34 1.55
C ASP A 54 2.37 0.08 0.54
N VAL A 55 2.46 1.33 0.07
CA VAL A 55 1.64 1.83 -1.03
C VAL A 55 2.51 2.26 -2.18
N VAL A 56 2.14 1.79 -3.38
CA VAL A 56 2.72 2.29 -4.62
C VAL A 56 1.74 3.28 -5.23
N ALA A 57 2.11 4.55 -5.24
CA ALA A 57 1.38 5.61 -5.91
C ALA A 57 1.84 5.69 -7.37
N VAL A 58 0.89 5.57 -8.28
CA VAL A 58 1.09 5.70 -9.72
C VAL A 58 0.29 6.91 -10.19
N GLU A 59 0.97 7.93 -10.68
CA GLU A 59 0.33 9.11 -11.23
C GLU A 59 0.39 9.05 -12.76
N LEU A 60 -0.76 9.31 -13.38
CA LEU A 60 -0.89 9.49 -14.81
C LEU A 60 -1.22 10.97 -15.08
N ASN A 61 -0.62 11.55 -16.11
CA ASN A 61 -1.02 12.85 -16.61
C ASN A 61 -2.36 12.79 -17.35
N GLN A 62 -2.89 13.95 -17.75
CA GLN A 62 -4.18 14.06 -18.46
C GLN A 62 -4.23 13.29 -19.78
N LYS A 63 -3.08 12.95 -20.39
CA LYS A 63 -2.98 12.12 -21.60
C LYS A 63 -2.90 10.63 -21.29
N GLY A 64 -3.10 10.23 -20.02
CA GLY A 64 -2.98 8.85 -19.56
C GLY A 64 -1.56 8.31 -19.53
N LYS A 65 -0.54 9.16 -19.70
CA LYS A 65 0.87 8.74 -19.64
C LYS A 65 1.37 8.81 -18.21
N LEU A 66 2.22 7.86 -17.85
CA LEU A 66 2.91 7.84 -16.56
C LEU A 66 3.66 9.15 -16.30
N SER A 67 3.37 9.79 -15.17
CA SER A 67 4.09 10.99 -14.71
C SER A 67 4.97 10.71 -13.51
N ARG A 68 4.54 9.83 -12.58
CA ARG A 68 5.29 9.49 -11.36
C ARG A 68 4.95 8.09 -10.88
N ILE A 69 5.96 7.41 -10.31
CA ILE A 69 5.78 6.24 -9.46
C ILE A 69 6.51 6.52 -8.16
N GLU A 70 5.84 6.31 -7.04
CA GLU A 70 6.41 6.46 -5.71
C GLU A 70 6.04 5.28 -4.83
N LEU A 71 7.03 4.75 -4.11
CA LEU A 71 6.83 3.75 -3.06
C LEU A 71 6.81 4.46 -1.71
N ILE A 72 5.71 4.30 -0.99
CA ILE A 72 5.53 4.79 0.37
C ILE A 72 5.59 3.58 1.29
N GLU A 73 6.71 3.44 1.98
CA GLU A 73 6.92 2.34 2.92
C GLU A 73 6.16 2.58 4.23
N ASN A 74 5.66 1.51 4.85
CA ASN A 74 4.90 1.58 6.11
C ASN A 74 3.67 2.52 6.05
N ALA A 75 3.04 2.61 4.87
CA ALA A 75 1.89 3.47 4.63
C ALA A 75 0.66 3.12 5.50
N VAL A 76 0.64 1.93 6.09
CA VAL A 76 -0.30 1.55 7.14
C VAL A 76 0.50 1.06 8.34
N GLY A 77 0.61 1.89 9.37
CA GLY A 77 1.22 1.52 10.65
C GLY A 77 0.31 0.61 11.49
N ASP A 78 0.83 0.08 12.59
CA ASP A 78 0.01 -0.44 13.68
C ASP A 78 -0.57 0.75 14.48
N ALA A 79 -1.83 0.66 14.90
CA ALA A 79 -2.47 1.71 15.69
C ALA A 79 -1.93 1.73 17.13
#